data_AF-A0A7W1YQZ7-F1
#
_entry.id   AF-A0A7W1YQZ7-F1
#
_cell.length_a   1.000
_cell.length_b   1.000
_cell.length_c   1.000
_cell.angle_alpha   90.00
_cell.angle_beta   90.00
_cell.angle_gamma   90.00
#
_symmetry.space_group_name_H-M   'P 1'
#
loop_
_entity.id
_entity.type
_entity.pdbx_description
1 polymer ?
#
loop_
_entity_poly.entity_id
_entity_poly.type
_entity_poly.pdbx_seq_one_letter_code
_entity_poly.pdbx_strand_id
1 'polypeptide(L)'
;TNGTGLDLTTAAPLGGTVRCNGFVGGTTGLTINASTPSNKGFGLALDTNSFTGQVNYGASSTIALSAANNWWSDPAGPYDAQANAQGKGERVGVNLQFQPWLTAHPACAPTP
;
A
#
# COMPACT_ATOMS: atom_id res chain seq x y z
N THR A 1 19.12 8.11 -2.10
CA THR A 1 18.02 8.07 -3.09
C THR A 1 16.72 7.91 -2.33
N ASN A 2 16.18 9.00 -1.78
CA ASN A 2 15.00 8.95 -0.91
C ASN A 2 13.73 9.15 -1.75
N GLY A 3 13.35 8.12 -2.49
CA GLY A 3 12.21 8.13 -3.41
C GLY A 3 11.13 7.12 -3.03
N THR A 4 10.14 6.98 -3.92
CA THR A 4 9.13 5.93 -3.86
C THR A 4 9.70 4.61 -4.39
N GLY A 5 9.37 3.47 -3.78
CA GLY A 5 9.79 2.15 -4.26
C GLY A 5 9.18 1.78 -5.62
N LEU A 6 7.86 1.92 -5.77
CA LEU A 6 7.15 1.80 -7.06
C LEU A 6 6.18 2.98 -7.27
N ASP A 7 6.31 3.69 -8.38
CA ASP A 7 5.39 4.76 -8.79
C ASP A 7 4.62 4.35 -10.04
N LEU A 8 3.29 4.29 -9.94
CA LEU A 8 2.38 4.01 -11.03
C LEU A 8 1.57 5.26 -11.36
N THR A 9 1.84 5.87 -12.51
CA THR A 9 1.12 7.05 -13.01
C THR A 9 0.33 6.70 -14.27
N THR A 10 -0.98 6.99 -14.28
CA THR A 10 -1.83 6.71 -15.44
C THR A 10 -2.95 7.74 -15.64
N ALA A 11 -3.28 8.00 -16.91
CA ALA A 11 -4.44 8.78 -17.33
C ALA A 11 -5.63 7.92 -17.80
N ALA A 12 -5.44 6.60 -17.88
CA ALA A 12 -6.47 5.64 -18.28
C ALA A 12 -6.77 4.65 -17.14
N PRO A 13 -7.95 3.99 -17.15
CA PRO A 13 -8.25 2.94 -16.19
C PRO A 13 -7.16 1.86 -16.18
N LEU A 14 -6.76 1.46 -14.98
CA LEU A 14 -5.77 0.40 -14.75
C LEU A 14 -6.40 -0.68 -13.88
N GLY A 15 -6.26 -1.93 -14.30
CA GLY A 15 -6.74 -3.11 -13.58
C GLY A 15 -5.61 -4.10 -13.31
N GLY A 16 -5.83 -4.98 -12.34
CA GLY A 16 -4.89 -6.07 -12.02
C GLY A 16 -4.53 -6.11 -10.54
N THR A 17 -3.37 -6.68 -10.23
CA THR A 17 -2.90 -6.75 -8.85
C THR A 17 -1.40 -6.60 -8.77
N VAL A 18 -0.93 -5.78 -7.83
CA VAL A 18 0.45 -5.79 -7.35
C VAL A 18 0.49 -6.75 -6.17
N ARG A 19 1.24 -7.85 -6.28
CA ARG A 19 1.30 -8.90 -5.25
C ARG A 19 2.67 -9.56 -5.11
N CYS A 20 2.93 -10.11 -3.92
CA CYS A 20 4.17 -10.79 -3.55
C CYS A 20 5.43 -9.91 -3.69
N ASN A 21 5.32 -8.61 -3.41
CA ASN A 21 6.45 -7.68 -3.38
C ASN A 21 6.83 -7.31 -1.95
N GLY A 22 8.12 -7.02 -1.73
CA GLY A 22 8.64 -6.42 -0.51
C GLY A 22 9.10 -4.98 -0.78
N PHE A 23 8.44 -4.00 -0.18
CA PHE A 23 8.79 -2.58 -0.22
C PHE A 23 9.58 -2.24 1.04
N VAL A 24 10.89 -2.05 0.89
CA VAL A 24 11.83 -1.92 2.01
C VAL A 24 12.48 -0.53 1.99
N GLY A 25 12.34 0.21 3.09
CA GLY A 25 12.89 1.56 3.23
C GLY A 25 12.19 2.60 2.34
N GLY A 26 12.86 3.74 2.16
CA GLY A 26 12.40 4.83 1.31
C GLY A 26 11.40 5.77 1.97
N THR A 27 10.98 6.80 1.23
CA THR A 27 9.99 7.77 1.72
C THR A 27 8.59 7.16 1.71
N THR A 28 8.23 6.56 0.57
CA THR A 28 6.97 5.86 0.36
C THR A 28 7.25 4.52 -0.30
N GLY A 29 6.59 3.44 0.10
CA GLY A 29 6.81 2.12 -0.52
C GLY A 29 6.24 2.09 -1.94
N LEU A 30 4.96 2.40 -2.07
CA LEU A 30 4.24 2.39 -3.34
C LEU A 30 3.34 3.63 -3.50
N THR A 31 3.34 4.26 -4.67
CA THR A 31 2.46 5.39 -4.99
C THR A 31 1.66 5.11 -6.26
N ILE A 32 0.36 5.42 -6.21
CA ILE A 32 -0.53 5.33 -7.38
C ILE A 32 -1.14 6.70 -7.66
N ASN A 33 -0.76 7.27 -8.80
CA ASN A 33 -1.21 8.56 -9.29
C ASN A 33 -2.13 8.37 -10.50
N ALA A 34 -3.44 8.44 -10.29
CA ALA A 34 -4.42 8.47 -11.38
C ALA A 34 -4.86 9.92 -11.63
N SER A 35 -4.78 10.38 -12.88
CA SER A 35 -5.26 11.72 -13.29
C SER A 35 -6.73 11.73 -13.71
N THR A 36 -7.36 10.56 -13.83
CA THR A 36 -8.82 10.44 -13.96
C THR A 36 -9.44 10.31 -12.57
N PRO A 37 -10.31 11.25 -12.15
CA PRO A 37 -10.88 11.26 -10.79
C PRO A 37 -12.00 10.22 -10.60
N SER A 38 -12.28 9.39 -11.60
CA SER A 38 -13.29 8.33 -11.50
C SER A 38 -12.62 7.01 -11.11
N ASN A 39 -13.08 6.41 -10.02
CA ASN A 39 -12.76 5.00 -9.70
C ASN A 39 -13.38 4.01 -10.71
N LYS A 40 -14.23 4.47 -11.64
CA LYS A 40 -14.92 3.63 -12.61
C LYS A 40 -13.92 3.06 -13.61
N GLY A 41 -13.69 1.75 -13.52
CA GLY A 41 -12.72 1.02 -14.34
C GLY A 41 -11.34 0.87 -13.68
N PHE A 42 -11.11 1.47 -12.51
CA PHE A 42 -9.90 1.22 -11.73
C PHE A 42 -10.10 -0.03 -10.87
N GLY A 43 -9.51 -1.13 -11.33
CA GLY A 43 -9.59 -2.45 -10.70
C GLY A 43 -8.22 -2.94 -10.22
N LEU A 44 -7.30 -2.01 -9.95
CA LEU A 44 -5.98 -2.32 -9.40
C LEU A 44 -6.11 -2.57 -7.89
N ALA A 45 -5.61 -3.72 -7.43
CA ALA A 45 -5.50 -4.05 -6.02
C ALA A 45 -4.04 -4.16 -5.59
N LEU A 46 -3.75 -3.82 -4.34
CA LEU A 46 -2.52 -4.18 -3.65
C LEU A 46 -2.87 -5.33 -2.72
N ASP A 47 -2.28 -6.49 -2.92
CA ASP A 47 -2.63 -7.70 -2.17
C ASP A 47 -1.39 -8.56 -1.94
N THR A 48 -1.23 -9.10 -0.73
CA THR A 48 -0.12 -9.99 -0.38
C THR A 48 1.27 -9.37 -0.63
N ASN A 49 1.44 -8.08 -0.32
CA ASN A 49 2.75 -7.40 -0.28
C ASN A 49 3.21 -7.17 1.17
N SER A 50 4.47 -6.83 1.32
CA SER A 50 5.11 -6.44 2.58
C SER A 50 5.63 -5.01 2.47
N PHE A 51 5.26 -4.15 3.43
CA PHE A 51 5.79 -2.79 3.59
C PHE A 51 6.59 -2.72 4.88
N THR A 52 7.83 -2.24 4.83
CA THR A 52 8.70 -2.12 6.01
C THR A 52 9.69 -0.95 5.88
N GLY A 53 9.76 -0.10 6.90
CA GLY A 53 10.76 0.93 7.07
C GLY A 53 10.52 2.21 6.25
N GLN A 54 9.28 2.53 5.91
CA GLN A 54 8.97 3.76 5.19
C GLN A 54 8.95 4.96 6.13
N VAL A 55 9.48 6.09 5.67
CA VAL A 55 9.48 7.33 6.45
C VAL A 55 8.07 7.94 6.56
N ASN A 56 7.32 7.93 5.45
CA ASN A 56 5.99 8.53 5.38
C ASN A 56 4.87 7.50 5.33
N TYR A 57 4.79 6.71 4.26
CA TYR A 57 3.69 5.77 4.04
C TYR A 57 4.18 4.47 3.39
N GLY A 58 3.65 3.32 3.81
CA GLY A 58 3.83 2.06 3.08
C GLY A 58 3.29 2.18 1.65
N ALA A 59 2.04 2.64 1.52
CA ALA A 59 1.44 2.93 0.22
C ALA A 59 0.55 4.18 0.27
N SER A 60 0.39 4.85 -0.87
CA SER A 60 -0.53 5.99 -1.03
C SER A 60 -1.18 6.01 -2.42
N SER A 61 -2.38 6.58 -2.52
CA SER A 61 -3.05 6.78 -3.81
C SER A 61 -3.88 8.07 -3.88
N THR A 62 -3.98 8.64 -5.08
CA THR A 62 -4.89 9.75 -5.38
C THR A 62 -6.35 9.32 -5.56
N ILE A 63 -6.63 8.02 -5.65
CA ILE A 63 -7.97 7.46 -5.84
C ILE A 63 -8.25 6.32 -4.85
N ALA A 64 -9.52 5.96 -4.68
CA ALA A 64 -9.92 4.88 -3.79
C ALA A 64 -9.56 3.49 -4.37
N LEU A 65 -8.77 2.71 -3.63
CA LEU A 65 -8.29 1.38 -4.05
C LEU A 65 -8.24 0.40 -2.88
N SER A 66 -8.31 -0.89 -3.18
CA SER A 66 -8.08 -1.93 -2.18
C SER A 66 -6.58 -2.11 -1.93
N ALA A 67 -6.21 -2.08 -0.66
CA ALA A 67 -4.89 -2.43 -0.14
C ALA A 67 -5.02 -3.48 0.99
N ALA A 68 -6.04 -4.33 0.90
CA ALA A 68 -6.26 -5.42 1.84
C ALA A 68 -5.20 -6.52 1.70
N ASN A 69 -5.10 -7.37 2.72
CA ASN A 69 -4.21 -8.53 2.76
C ASN A 69 -2.73 -8.17 2.54
N ASN A 70 -2.30 -6.97 2.93
CA ASN A 70 -0.88 -6.62 2.96
C ASN A 70 -0.35 -6.67 4.40
N TRP A 71 0.95 -6.93 4.52
CA TRP A 71 1.70 -6.83 5.77
C TRP A 71 2.33 -5.45 5.88
N TRP A 72 2.13 -4.81 7.03
CA TRP A 72 2.54 -3.43 7.27
C TRP A 72 3.58 -3.36 8.38
N SER A 73 4.55 -4.26 8.40
CA SER A 73 5.62 -4.37 9.41
C SER A 73 5.22 -4.70 10.86
N ASP A 74 3.93 -4.68 11.22
CA ASP A 74 3.46 -5.06 12.57
C ASP A 74 2.09 -5.79 12.54
N PRO A 75 1.83 -6.78 13.44
CA PRO A 75 0.54 -7.50 13.49
C PRO A 75 -0.67 -6.62 13.83
N ALA A 76 -0.46 -5.49 14.50
CA ALA A 76 -1.49 -4.49 14.75
C ALA A 76 -1.91 -3.73 13.47
N GLY A 77 -1.23 -3.98 12.35
CA GLY A 77 -1.55 -3.40 11.05
C GLY A 77 -1.03 -1.97 10.90
N PRO A 78 -1.39 -1.32 9.78
CA PRO A 78 -0.89 0.01 9.46
C PRO A 78 -1.48 1.04 10.41
N TYR A 79 -0.70 2.06 10.75
CA TYR A 79 -1.25 3.21 11.47
C TYR A 79 -2.14 4.05 10.55
N ASP A 80 -3.39 4.26 10.98
CA ASP A 80 -4.32 5.26 10.44
C ASP A 80 -5.08 5.91 11.60
N ALA A 81 -5.07 7.24 11.69
CA ALA A 81 -5.62 7.95 12.86
C ALA A 81 -7.14 7.74 13.06
N GLN A 82 -7.89 7.38 12.02
CA GLN A 82 -9.35 7.23 12.06
C GLN A 82 -9.76 5.75 12.09
N ALA A 83 -9.17 4.94 11.22
CA ALA A 83 -9.57 3.55 10.99
C ALA A 83 -8.71 2.52 11.75
N ASN A 84 -7.50 2.88 12.20
CA ASN A 84 -6.65 2.00 13.01
C ASN A 84 -5.66 2.78 13.89
N ALA A 85 -6.18 3.56 14.84
CA ALA A 85 -5.39 4.50 15.64
C ALA A 85 -4.34 3.83 16.56
N GLN A 86 -4.48 2.52 16.79
CA GLN A 86 -3.54 1.71 17.57
C GLN A 86 -2.59 0.88 16.69
N GLY A 87 -2.69 1.00 15.35
CA GLY A 87 -1.78 0.38 14.41
C GLY A 87 -0.35 0.84 14.66
N LYS A 88 0.59 -0.11 14.68
CA LYS A 88 2.02 0.14 14.93
C LYS A 88 2.87 -0.03 13.68
N GLY A 89 2.25 -0.49 12.61
CA GLY A 89 2.88 -0.73 11.34
C GLY A 89 3.10 0.52 10.50
N GLU A 90 3.60 0.30 9.29
CA GLU A 90 3.77 1.33 8.28
C GLU A 90 2.47 2.10 8.06
N ARG A 91 2.56 3.42 7.99
CA ARG A 91 1.37 4.26 7.80
C ARG A 91 0.76 3.99 6.44
N VAL A 92 -0.57 4.07 6.38
CA VAL A 92 -1.30 3.98 5.12
C VAL A 92 -1.72 5.38 4.67
N GLY A 93 -1.57 5.66 3.38
CA GLY A 93 -2.02 6.91 2.79
C GLY A 93 -3.54 6.98 2.65
N VAL A 94 -4.05 8.18 2.38
CA VAL A 94 -5.48 8.41 2.14
C VAL A 94 -6.01 7.58 0.97
N ASN A 95 -7.31 7.26 1.01
CA ASN A 95 -8.06 6.51 -0.01
C ASN A 95 -7.75 5.00 -0.15
N LEU A 96 -6.89 4.43 0.71
CA LEU A 96 -6.63 2.99 0.67
C LEU A 96 -7.51 2.23 1.65
N GLN A 97 -8.20 1.20 1.16
CA GLN A 97 -8.93 0.24 1.99
C GLN A 97 -7.98 -0.88 2.42
N PHE A 98 -7.42 -0.76 3.62
CA PHE A 98 -6.36 -1.65 4.11
C PHE A 98 -6.85 -2.80 5.02
N GLN A 99 -8.14 -2.85 5.31
CA GLN A 99 -8.77 -3.92 6.09
C GLN A 99 -9.36 -5.01 5.16
N PRO A 100 -9.16 -6.30 5.47
CA PRO A 100 -8.27 -6.84 6.50
C PRO A 100 -6.78 -6.65 6.14
N TRP A 101 -5.89 -6.67 7.12
CA TRP A 101 -4.42 -6.73 6.91
C TRP A 101 -3.88 -8.11 7.34
N LEU A 102 -2.67 -8.44 6.89
CA LEU A 102 -1.98 -9.64 7.36
C LEU A 102 -1.41 -9.41 8.76
N THR A 103 -1.46 -10.43 9.61
CA THR A 103 -0.83 -10.41 10.95
C THR A 103 0.55 -11.06 10.98
N ALA A 104 1.03 -11.51 9.81
CA ALA A 104 2.37 -12.04 9.62
C ALA A 104 2.88 -11.67 8.22
N HIS A 105 4.20 -11.67 8.05
CA HIS A 105 4.83 -11.45 6.76
C HIS A 105 4.38 -12.53 5.74
N PRO A 106 3.94 -12.15 4.52
CA PRO A 106 3.52 -13.12 3.51
C PRO A 106 4.70 -13.93 3.00
N ALA A 107 4.54 -15.25 2.91
CA ALA A 107 5.61 -16.18 2.53
C ALA A 107 6.15 -15.95 1.11
N CYS A 108 5.35 -15.36 0.21
CA CYS A 108 5.77 -15.10 -1.17
C CYS A 108 6.47 -13.75 -1.36
N ALA A 109 6.36 -12.82 -0.40
CA ALA A 109 7.10 -11.57 -0.50
C ALA A 109 8.56 -11.80 -0.11
N PRO A 110 9.53 -11.18 -0.79
CA PRO A 110 10.93 -11.20 -0.37
C PRO A 110 11.10 -10.57 1.01
N THR A 111 11.94 -11.18 1.86
CA THR A 111 12.45 -10.54 3.08
C THR A 111 13.67 -9.67 2.73
N PRO A 112 13.90 -8.57 3.44
CA PRO A 112 15.17 -7.83 3.38
C PRO A 112 16.38 -8.72 3.67
#